data_AF-A0A090NC82-F1
#
_entry.id   AF-A0A090NC82-F1
#
_cell.length_a   1.000
_cell.length_b   1.000
_cell.length_c   1.000
_cell.angle_alpha   90.00
_cell.angle_beta   90.00
_cell.angle_gamma   90.00
#
_symmetry.space_group_name_H-M   'P 1'
#
loop_
_entity.id
_entity.type
_entity.pdbx_description
1 polymer ?
#
loop_
_entity_poly.entity_id
_entity_poly.type
_entity_poly.pdbx_seq_one_letter_code
_entity_poly.pdbx_strand_id
1 'polypeptide(L)'
;VWNAGPNSLGRLSPVVMLAKSVAAQTNMTWSDADNQQVQLTTQELEELATAMIQAIVERNDEIYRCQREMKEQLSLLPTLDEVRAYRPGD
;
A
#
# COMPACT_ATOMS: atom_id res chain seq x y z
N VAL A 1 -0.19 12.29 5.41
CA VAL A 1 -1.31 11.32 5.26
C VAL A 1 -0.80 10.05 4.56
N TRP A 2 -1.03 8.89 5.18
CA TRP A 2 -0.78 7.56 4.61
C TRP A 2 -1.75 7.31 3.44
N ASN A 3 -1.24 6.80 2.31
CA ASN A 3 -2.03 6.53 1.10
C ASN A 3 -2.01 5.07 0.65
N ALA A 4 -1.53 4.15 1.49
CA ALA A 4 -1.42 2.72 1.17
C ALA A 4 -0.76 2.42 -0.19
N GLY A 5 0.18 3.26 -0.60
CA GLY A 5 0.79 3.20 -1.92
C GLY A 5 2.26 3.63 -1.92
N PRO A 6 2.90 3.61 -3.10
CA PRO A 6 4.34 3.84 -3.25
C PRO A 6 4.82 5.16 -2.64
N ASN A 7 3.98 6.20 -2.66
CA ASN A 7 4.32 7.51 -2.08
C ASN A 7 4.55 7.45 -0.58
N SER A 8 3.77 6.65 0.14
CA SER A 8 3.94 6.52 1.59
C SER A 8 5.13 5.63 1.95
N LEU A 9 5.39 4.59 1.15
CA LEU A 9 6.61 3.79 1.29
C LEU A 9 7.87 4.64 1.01
N GLY A 10 7.83 5.49 -0.01
CA GLY A 10 8.94 6.40 -0.35
C GLY A 10 9.31 7.39 0.75
N ARG A 11 8.37 7.72 1.65
CA ARG A 11 8.65 8.55 2.84
C ARG A 11 9.35 7.77 3.95
N LEU A 12 9.08 6.46 4.06
CA LEU A 12 9.64 5.60 5.11
C LEU A 12 11.06 5.12 4.75
N SER A 13 11.35 4.87 3.47
CA SER A 13 12.65 4.31 3.04
C SER A 13 13.87 5.11 3.52
N PRO A 14 13.91 6.46 3.43
CA PRO A 14 15.02 7.26 3.96
C PRO A 14 15.16 7.17 5.48
N VAL A 15 14.03 7.04 6.21
CA VAL A 15 14.01 6.96 7.68
C VAL A 15 14.59 5.63 8.15
N VAL A 16 14.20 4.52 7.51
CA VAL A 16 14.77 3.18 7.77
C VAL A 16 16.27 3.15 7.44
N MET A 17 16.67 3.74 6.31
CA MET A 17 18.08 3.81 5.93
C MET A 17 18.89 4.62 6.95
N LEU A 18 18.38 5.75 7.42
CA LEU A 18 19.01 6.55 8.46
C LEU A 18 19.11 5.76 9.78
N ALA A 19 18.03 5.10 10.20
CA ALA A 19 17.98 4.28 11.42
C ALA A 19 18.97 3.11 11.40
N LYS A 20 19.31 2.58 10.22
CA LYS A 20 20.36 1.57 10.03
C LYS A 20 21.77 2.15 10.08
N SER A 21 21.94 3.41 9.69
CA SER A 21 23.25 4.08 9.63
C SER A 21 23.71 4.64 10.98
N VAL A 22 22.76 5.02 11.83
CA VAL A 22 23.01 5.41 13.21
C VAL A 22 23.00 4.12 14.05
N ALA A 23 23.97 3.93 14.95
CA ALA A 23 24.04 2.71 15.75
C ALA A 23 22.66 2.32 16.33
N ALA A 24 22.33 1.03 16.28
CA ALA A 24 21.00 0.42 16.42
C ALA A 24 20.17 0.75 17.69
N GLN A 25 20.66 1.64 18.55
CA GLN A 25 20.07 2.05 19.82
C GLN A 25 19.36 3.43 19.77
N THR A 26 19.16 4.01 18.59
CA THR A 26 18.51 5.33 18.47
C THR A 26 17.03 5.21 18.13
N ASN A 27 16.20 5.87 18.95
CA ASN A 27 14.81 6.10 18.61
C ASN A 27 14.72 7.19 17.54
N MET A 28 13.95 6.92 16.50
CA MET A 28 13.69 7.82 15.40
C MET A 28 12.28 8.36 15.49
N THR A 29 12.13 9.64 15.19
CA THR A 29 10.81 10.28 15.16
C THR A 29 10.15 10.00 13.81
N TRP A 30 9.00 9.33 13.84
CA TRP A 30 8.14 9.05 12.69
C TRP A 30 6.80 9.78 12.82
N SER A 31 6.24 10.23 11.71
CA SER A 31 4.91 10.81 11.67
C SER A 31 3.92 9.73 11.24
N ASP A 32 3.03 9.33 12.15
CA ASP A 32 2.02 8.31 11.88
C ASP A 32 0.93 8.77 10.87
N ALA A 33 -0.09 7.94 10.68
CA ALA A 33 -1.17 8.20 9.72
C ALA A 33 -1.98 9.46 10.04
N ASP A 34 -2.11 9.80 11.33
CA ASP A 34 -2.82 10.97 11.86
C ASP A 34 -1.91 12.21 11.97
N ASN A 35 -0.66 12.09 11.51
CA ASN A 35 0.41 13.08 11.59
C ASN A 35 0.86 13.38 13.04
N GLN A 36 0.70 12.43 13.96
CA GLN A 36 1.30 12.50 15.29
C GLN A 36 2.75 12.00 15.24
N GLN A 37 3.63 12.65 16.01
CA GLN A 37 5.03 12.25 16.11
C GLN A 37 5.15 11.09 17.11
N VAL A 38 5.62 9.94 16.64
CA VAL A 38 5.88 8.74 17.45
C VAL A 38 7.36 8.41 17.43
N GLN A 39 7.86 7.83 18.51
CA GLN A 39 9.25 7.37 18.60
C GLN A 39 9.28 5.88 18.28
N LEU A 40 10.07 5.49 17.29
CA LEU A 40 10.22 4.09 16.87
C LEU A 40 11.70 3.71 16.92
N THR A 41 11.97 2.50 17.36
CA THR A 41 13.28 1.86 17.25
C THR A 41 13.60 1.52 15.79
N THR A 42 14.86 1.23 15.47
CA THR A 42 15.25 0.72 14.15
C THR A 42 14.47 -0.55 13.79
N GLN A 43 14.25 -1.45 14.75
CA GLN A 43 13.49 -2.69 14.55
C GLN A 43 12.03 -2.41 14.19
N GLU A 44 11.35 -1.53 14.94
CA GLU A 44 9.94 -1.18 14.66
C GLU A 44 9.79 -0.46 13.32
N LEU A 45 10.78 0.34 12.89
CA LEU A 45 10.81 0.94 11.56
C LEU A 45 10.93 -0.11 10.45
N GLU A 46 11.75 -1.15 10.65
CA GLU A 46 11.87 -2.26 9.70
C GLU A 46 10.60 -3.11 9.63
N GLU A 47 9.97 -3.37 10.77
CA GLU A 47 8.68 -4.07 10.85
C GLU A 47 7.57 -3.26 10.17
N LEU A 48 7.51 -1.95 10.43
CA LEU A 48 6.59 -1.05 9.76
C LEU A 48 6.81 -1.05 8.24
N ALA A 49 8.06 -1.00 7.77
CA ALA A 49 8.37 -1.05 6.34
C ALA A 49 7.91 -2.36 5.70
N THR A 50 8.14 -3.48 6.39
CA THR A 50 7.72 -4.81 5.94
C THR A 50 6.20 -4.90 5.86
N ALA A 51 5.49 -4.46 6.91
CA ALA A 51 4.02 -4.45 6.93
C ALA A 51 3.43 -3.55 5.82
N MET A 52 4.04 -2.39 5.58
CA MET A 52 3.61 -1.49 4.52
C MET A 52 3.82 -2.08 3.12
N ILE A 53 4.95 -2.76 2.88
CA ILE A 53 5.20 -3.47 1.62
C ILE A 53 4.16 -4.58 1.42
N GLN A 54 3.91 -5.38 2.46
CA GLN A 54 2.93 -6.45 2.41
C GLN A 54 1.53 -5.93 2.06
N ALA A 55 1.09 -4.86 2.74
CA ALA A 55 -0.21 -4.23 2.47
C ALA A 55 -0.32 -3.69 1.04
N ILE A 56 0.77 -3.14 0.48
CA ILE A 56 0.81 -2.68 -0.92
C ILE A 56 0.66 -3.87 -1.88
N VAL A 57 1.37 -4.97 -1.63
CA VAL A 57 1.29 -6.18 -2.46
C VAL A 57 -0.13 -6.75 -2.45
N GLU A 58 -0.69 -6.96 -1.26
CA GLU A 58 -2.05 -7.51 -1.10
C GLU A 58 -3.10 -6.63 -1.79
N ARG A 59 -3.00 -5.31 -1.63
CA ARG A 59 -3.92 -4.38 -2.29
C ARG A 59 -3.79 -4.40 -3.80
N ASN A 60 -2.57 -4.47 -4.33
CA ASN A 60 -2.35 -4.55 -5.76
C ASN A 60 -2.87 -5.86 -6.34
N ASP A 61 -2.65 -6.98 -5.65
CA ASP A 61 -3.16 -8.30 -6.05
C ASP A 61 -4.69 -8.31 -6.11
N GLU A 62 -5.36 -7.71 -5.12
CA GLU A 62 -6.81 -7.55 -5.13
C GLU A 62 -7.29 -6.71 -6.32
N ILE A 63 -6.64 -5.56 -6.59
CA ILE A 63 -6.95 -4.73 -7.75
C ILE A 63 -6.77 -5.52 -9.05
N TYR A 64 -5.67 -6.26 -9.20
CA TYR A 64 -5.42 -7.09 -10.38
C TYR A 64 -6.47 -8.18 -10.56
N ARG A 65 -6.90 -8.82 -9.46
CA ARG A 65 -7.97 -9.82 -9.49
C ARG A 65 -9.28 -9.21 -9.97
N CYS A 66 -9.73 -8.12 -9.35
CA CYS A 66 -10.96 -7.44 -9.74
C CYS A 66 -10.92 -6.99 -11.20
N GLN A 67 -9.79 -6.42 -11.66
CA GLN A 67 -9.63 -6.03 -13.06
C GLN A 67 -9.71 -7.22 -14.02
N ARG A 68 -9.22 -8.39 -13.63
CA ARG A 68 -9.31 -9.62 -14.42
C ARG A 68 -10.74 -10.13 -14.50
N GLU A 69 -11.42 -10.22 -13.36
CA GLU A 69 -12.82 -10.63 -13.26
C GLU A 69 -13.72 -9.70 -14.11
N MET A 70 -13.50 -8.39 -14.03
CA MET A 70 -14.21 -7.41 -14.86
C MET A 70 -13.98 -7.65 -16.36
N LYS A 71 -12.73 -7.93 -16.77
CA LYS A 71 -12.42 -8.23 -18.17
C LYS A 71 -13.10 -9.51 -18.64
N GLU A 72 -13.12 -10.55 -17.81
CA GLU A 72 -13.79 -11.81 -18.10
C GLU A 72 -15.30 -11.61 -18.23
N GLN A 73 -15.94 -10.95 -17.27
CA GLN A 73 -17.37 -10.62 -17.32
C GLN A 73 -17.74 -9.81 -18.56
N LEU A 74 -16.98 -8.76 -18.89
CA LEU A 74 -17.22 -7.94 -20.08
C LEU A 74 -17.08 -8.75 -21.38
N SER A 75 -16.18 -9.74 -21.43
CA SER A 75 -16.00 -10.58 -22.62
C SER A 75 -17.16 -11.53 -22.89
N LEU A 76 -18.01 -11.77 -21.88
CA LEU A 76 -19.19 -12.62 -21.97
C LEU A 76 -20.46 -11.86 -22.40
N LEU A 77 -20.41 -10.51 -22.50
CA LEU A 77 -21.58 -9.70 -22.85
C LEU A 77 -21.70 -9.56 -24.38
N PRO A 78 -22.71 -10.17 -25.03
CA PRO A 78 -22.83 -10.19 -26.48
C PRO A 78 -23.37 -8.90 -27.10
N THR A 79 -24.03 -8.03 -26.33
CA THR A 79 -24.68 -6.83 -26.86
C THR A 79 -24.13 -5.52 -26.29
N LEU A 80 -24.25 -4.44 -27.08
CA LEU A 80 -23.86 -3.10 -26.66
C LEU A 80 -24.67 -2.60 -25.44
N ASP A 81 -25.95 -2.97 -25.35
CA ASP A 81 -26.81 -2.55 -24.25
C ASP A 81 -26.39 -3.23 -22.93
N GLU A 82 -26.05 -4.52 -22.96
CA GLU A 82 -25.50 -5.23 -21.79
C GLU A 82 -24.17 -4.63 -21.33
N VAL A 83 -23.26 -4.32 -22.26
CA VAL A 83 -21.98 -3.67 -21.93
C VAL A 83 -22.20 -2.30 -21.27
N ARG A 84 -23.19 -1.51 -21.72
CA ARG A 84 -23.53 -0.21 -21.11
C ARG A 84 -24.20 -0.34 -19.75
N ALA A 85 -24.95 -1.42 -19.55
CA ALA A 85 -25.63 -1.72 -18.29
C ALA A 85 -24.68 -2.25 -17.22
N TYR A 86 -23.52 -2.79 -17.58
CA TYR A 86 -22.52 -3.33 -16.66
C TYR A 86 -22.09 -2.33 -15.57
N ARG A 87 -21.95 -2.82 -14.33
CA ARG A 87 -21.49 -2.08 -13.16
C ARG A 87 -20.34 -2.85 -12.50
N PRO A 88 -19.13 -2.27 -12.43
CA PRO A 88 -18.02 -2.89 -11.71
C PRO A 88 -18.31 -2.98 -10.21
N GLY A 89 -18.07 -4.13 -9.60
CA GLY A 89 -18.05 -4.29 -8.14
C GLY A 89 -19.37 -4.66 -7.47
N ASP A 90 -20.38 -5.10 -8.24
CA ASP A 90 -21.55 -5.83 -7.72
C ASP A 90 -21.24 -7.34 -7.51
#